data_AF-A0A561UKM1-F1
#
_entry.id   AF-A0A561UKM1-F1
#
_cell.length_a   1.000
_cell.length_b   1.000
_cell.length_c   1.000
_cell.angle_alpha   90.00
_cell.angle_beta   90.00
_cell.angle_gamma   90.00
#
_symmetry.space_group_name_H-M   'P 1'
#
loop_
_entity.id
_entity.type
_entity.pdbx_description
1 polymer ?
#
loop_
_entity_poly.entity_id
_entity_poly.type
_entity_poly.pdbx_seq_one_letter_code
_entity_poly.pdbx_strand_id
1 'polypeptide(L)'
;MTDDLTHDETDQAQVAEVADDFADADAFFAAEVLLVQAAPLRLYGRTYTLPARTPLMFALLVERYEQDTSLDALRTVLTPVFGPDALDHWIERGIDEHQLAVVLAWAAANMRQPGSTSLQQAAAAVADREQDLGKAQTAPTPRNRTERRRAGSGGPSSRTGRSSKRT
;
A
#
# COMPACT_ATOMS: atom_id res chain seq x y z
N MET A 1 25.48 -78.59 -32.62
CA MET A 1 24.03 -78.52 -32.90
C MET A 1 23.34 -78.73 -31.57
N THR A 2 22.90 -77.72 -30.83
CA THR A 2 22.49 -76.34 -31.18
C THR A 2 22.60 -75.50 -29.91
N ASP A 3 23.22 -74.32 -30.03
CA ASP A 3 22.95 -73.11 -29.24
C ASP A 3 21.46 -72.76 -29.27
N ASP A 4 20.91 -72.24 -28.16
CA ASP A 4 19.93 -71.13 -28.14
C ASP A 4 19.67 -70.71 -26.66
N LEU A 5 20.37 -69.69 -26.16
CA LEU A 5 19.92 -68.31 -25.99
C LEU A 5 18.88 -68.08 -24.88
N THR A 6 19.45 -67.63 -23.75
CA THR A 6 18.89 -66.73 -22.73
C THR A 6 17.70 -65.88 -23.20
N HIS A 7 16.55 -66.04 -22.56
CA HIS A 7 15.52 -64.99 -22.50
C HIS A 7 15.62 -64.30 -21.13
N ASP A 8 16.57 -63.37 -21.06
CA ASP A 8 16.48 -62.20 -20.20
C ASP A 8 15.66 -61.18 -20.98
N GLU A 9 14.38 -61.03 -20.68
CA GLU A 9 13.60 -59.89 -21.15
C GLU A 9 12.77 -59.37 -19.99
N THR A 10 13.43 -58.47 -19.27
CA THR A 10 12.88 -57.35 -18.51
C THR A 10 11.44 -57.03 -18.92
N ASP A 11 10.48 -57.49 -18.11
CA ASP A 11 9.13 -56.96 -18.07
C ASP A 11 9.16 -55.60 -17.34
N GLN A 12 9.89 -54.66 -17.93
CA GLN A 12 9.70 -53.23 -17.69
C GLN A 12 8.65 -52.75 -18.70
N ALA A 13 7.45 -53.30 -18.56
CA ALA A 13 6.26 -52.76 -19.18
C ALA A 13 6.09 -51.32 -18.66
N GLN A 14 6.57 -50.39 -19.47
CA GLN A 14 5.90 -49.14 -19.80
C GLN A 14 5.08 -48.59 -18.64
N VAL A 15 5.75 -47.88 -17.74
CA VAL A 15 5.10 -46.79 -17.01
C VAL A 15 4.71 -45.82 -18.12
N ALA A 16 3.47 -45.98 -18.59
CA ALA A 16 2.87 -45.10 -19.56
C ALA A 16 3.17 -43.67 -19.11
N GLU A 17 3.74 -42.88 -20.01
CA GLU A 17 3.63 -41.43 -19.97
C GLU A 17 2.16 -41.12 -19.68
N VAL A 18 1.86 -40.90 -18.41
CA VAL A 18 0.74 -40.07 -18.04
C VAL A 18 1.18 -38.72 -18.57
N ALA A 19 0.71 -38.41 -19.77
CA ALA A 19 0.80 -37.07 -20.31
C ALA A 19 0.36 -36.13 -19.17
N ASP A 20 1.34 -35.39 -18.65
CA ASP A 20 1.18 -34.42 -17.58
C ASP A 20 0.22 -33.35 -18.09
N ASP A 21 -1.08 -33.58 -17.89
CA ASP A 21 -2.12 -32.55 -18.02
C ASP A 21 -2.22 -31.74 -16.72
N PHE A 22 -1.09 -31.61 -16.01
CA PHE A 22 -0.95 -30.75 -14.85
C PHE A 22 -0.38 -29.41 -15.32
N ALA A 23 -1.05 -28.33 -14.94
CA ALA A 23 -0.51 -26.99 -15.14
C ALA A 23 0.74 -26.82 -14.25
N ASP A 24 1.90 -26.63 -14.87
CA ASP A 24 3.14 -26.26 -14.17
C ASP A 24 3.03 -24.79 -13.72
N ALA A 25 2.60 -24.63 -12.46
CA ALA A 25 2.45 -23.31 -11.84
C ALA A 25 3.80 -22.60 -11.68
N ASP A 26 4.88 -23.34 -11.43
CA ASP A 26 6.21 -22.76 -11.27
C ASP A 26 6.70 -22.14 -12.59
N ALA A 27 6.47 -22.81 -13.72
CA ALA A 27 6.74 -22.28 -15.05
C ALA A 27 5.87 -21.05 -15.37
N PHE A 28 4.59 -21.05 -14.99
CA PHE A 28 3.69 -19.91 -15.18
C PHE A 28 4.17 -18.68 -14.40
N PHE A 29 4.50 -18.83 -13.11
CA PHE A 29 5.00 -17.73 -12.29
C PHE A 29 6.38 -17.24 -12.73
N ALA A 30 7.27 -18.13 -13.17
CA ALA A 30 8.57 -17.76 -13.72
C ALA A 30 8.43 -16.87 -14.97
N ALA A 31 7.50 -17.20 -15.88
CA ALA A 31 7.20 -16.38 -17.05
C ALA A 31 6.64 -15.00 -16.67
N GLU A 32 5.83 -14.93 -15.60
CA GLU A 32 5.22 -13.69 -15.13
C GLU A 32 6.24 -12.73 -14.48
N VAL A 33 7.25 -13.26 -13.76
CA VAL A 33 8.29 -12.48 -13.07
C VAL A 33 9.21 -11.74 -14.05
N LEU A 34 9.49 -12.31 -15.23
CA LEU A 34 10.37 -11.70 -16.24
C LEU A 34 9.83 -10.37 -16.81
N LEU A 35 8.53 -10.11 -16.67
CA LEU A 35 7.87 -8.93 -17.25
C LEU A 35 7.94 -7.69 -16.36
N VAL A 36 8.35 -7.81 -15.10
CA VAL A 36 8.24 -6.72 -14.12
C VAL A 36 9.63 -6.24 -13.69
N GLN A 37 9.95 -4.98 -14.00
CA GLN A 37 11.23 -4.39 -13.62
C GLN A 37 11.17 -3.77 -12.21
N ALA A 38 12.18 -4.07 -11.40
CA ALA A 38 12.39 -3.44 -10.09
C ALA A 38 12.68 -1.94 -10.22
N ALA A 39 12.02 -1.11 -9.41
CA ALA A 39 12.29 0.32 -9.36
C ALA A 39 13.48 0.61 -8.42
N PRO A 40 14.59 1.19 -8.90
CA PRO A 40 15.70 1.58 -8.03
C PRO A 40 15.36 2.89 -7.29
N LEU A 41 15.57 2.89 -5.98
CA LEU A 41 15.51 4.08 -5.14
C LEU A 41 16.91 4.49 -4.74
N ARG A 42 17.29 5.75 -4.94
CA ARG A 42 18.53 6.29 -4.40
C ARG A 42 18.22 7.24 -3.26
N LEU A 43 18.71 6.93 -2.06
CA LEU A 43 18.46 7.72 -0.85
C LEU A 43 19.73 7.77 0.02
N TYR A 44 20.11 8.97 0.43
CA TYR A 44 21.34 9.27 1.20
C TYR A 44 22.64 8.68 0.62
N GLY A 45 22.72 8.52 -0.70
CA GLY A 45 23.90 7.98 -1.39
C GLY A 45 23.91 6.47 -1.57
N ARG A 46 22.95 5.73 -0.97
CA ARG A 46 22.75 4.30 -1.18
C ARG A 46 21.63 4.04 -2.19
N THR A 47 21.78 3.00 -3.00
CA THR A 47 20.74 2.52 -3.92
C THR A 47 20.06 1.30 -3.32
N TYR A 48 18.73 1.31 -3.31
CA TYR A 48 17.86 0.22 -2.88
C TYR A 48 17.11 -0.29 -4.10
N THR A 49 17.16 -1.59 -4.34
CA THR A 49 16.41 -2.22 -5.43
C THR A 49 15.14 -2.78 -4.82
N LEU A 50 14.00 -2.15 -5.12
CA LEU A 50 12.71 -2.65 -4.64
C LEU A 50 12.39 -3.99 -5.29
N PRO A 51 11.71 -4.90 -4.58
CA PRO A 51 11.07 -6.05 -5.20
C PRO A 51 10.13 -5.62 -6.33
N ALA A 52 10.12 -6.38 -7.42
CA ALA A 52 9.23 -6.14 -8.56
C ALA A 52 7.73 -6.26 -8.19
N ARG A 53 7.43 -7.02 -7.13
CA ARG A 53 6.10 -7.20 -6.53
C ARG A 53 6.21 -7.12 -5.02
N THR A 54 5.13 -6.72 -4.35
CA THR A 54 5.07 -6.71 -2.89
C THR A 54 5.35 -8.11 -2.34
N PRO A 55 6.41 -8.30 -1.53
CA PRO A 55 6.69 -9.60 -0.93
C PRO A 55 5.56 -10.04 0.01
N LEU A 56 5.16 -11.31 -0.03
CA LEU A 56 4.12 -11.84 0.87
C LEU A 56 4.47 -11.58 2.34
N MET A 57 5.75 -11.74 2.71
CA MET A 57 6.22 -11.48 4.06
C MET A 57 5.99 -10.03 4.50
N PHE A 58 6.15 -9.06 3.61
CA PHE A 58 5.86 -7.66 3.92
C PHE A 58 4.39 -7.47 4.29
N ALA A 59 3.47 -8.02 3.48
CA ALA A 59 2.03 -7.91 3.72
C ALA A 59 1.64 -8.51 5.07
N LEU A 60 2.14 -9.72 5.39
CA LEU A 60 1.87 -10.38 6.66
C LEU A 60 2.45 -9.62 7.87
N LEU A 61 3.62 -8.99 7.71
CA LEU A 61 4.23 -8.19 8.78
C LEU A 61 3.46 -6.88 9.01
N VAL A 62 2.98 -6.22 7.96
CA VAL A 62 2.13 -5.02 8.09
C VAL A 62 0.86 -5.34 8.87
N GLU A 63 0.18 -6.44 8.55
CA GLU A 63 -1.02 -6.87 9.29
C GLU A 63 -0.68 -7.23 10.74
N ARG A 64 0.42 -7.94 10.96
CA ARG A 64 0.84 -8.36 12.31
C ARG A 64 1.19 -7.18 13.23
N TYR A 65 1.81 -6.14 12.68
CA TYR A 65 2.30 -4.98 13.43
C TYR A 65 1.42 -3.73 13.24
N GLU A 66 0.19 -3.88 12.74
CA GLU A 66 -0.71 -2.74 12.45
C GLU A 66 -0.91 -1.78 13.64
N GLN A 67 -0.90 -2.33 14.87
CA GLN A 67 -1.08 -1.56 16.10
C GLN A 67 0.23 -1.23 16.82
N ASP A 68 1.37 -1.73 16.34
CA ASP A 68 2.67 -1.56 16.96
C ASP A 68 3.45 -0.45 16.25
N THR A 69 3.63 0.67 16.96
CA THR A 69 4.36 1.85 16.46
C THR A 69 5.83 1.87 16.92
N SER A 70 6.33 0.77 17.48
CA SER A 70 7.73 0.68 17.91
C SER A 70 8.68 0.70 16.72
N LEU A 71 9.88 1.22 16.97
CA LEU A 71 10.93 1.28 15.96
C LEU A 71 11.35 -0.12 15.49
N ASP A 72 11.36 -1.10 16.39
CA ASP A 72 11.73 -2.48 16.07
C ASP A 72 10.70 -3.18 15.17
N ALA A 73 9.41 -2.91 15.38
CA ALA A 73 8.35 -3.35 14.48
C ALA A 73 8.55 -2.75 13.07
N LEU A 74 8.83 -1.46 12.98
CA LEU A 74 9.08 -0.79 11.70
C LEU A 74 10.31 -1.36 10.97
N ARG A 75 11.42 -1.62 11.68
CA ARG A 75 12.60 -2.31 11.11
C ARG A 75 12.22 -3.67 10.51
N THR A 76 11.47 -4.46 11.29
CA THR A 76 11.03 -5.80 10.89
C THR A 76 10.18 -5.73 9.63
N VAL A 77 9.20 -4.81 9.60
CA VAL A 77 8.29 -4.63 8.46
C VAL A 77 9.03 -4.18 7.20
N LEU A 78 10.01 -3.29 7.30
CA LEU A 78 10.71 -2.74 6.12
C LEU A 78 11.79 -3.67 5.55
N THR A 79 12.29 -4.61 6.35
CA THR A 79 13.38 -5.52 5.97
C THR A 79 13.14 -6.26 4.65
N PRO A 80 11.96 -6.85 4.37
CA PRO A 80 11.72 -7.57 3.11
C PRO A 80 11.76 -6.68 1.85
N VAL A 81 11.62 -5.36 2.00
CA VAL A 81 11.50 -4.41 0.87
C VAL A 81 12.80 -3.65 0.66
N PHE A 82 13.42 -3.18 1.73
CA PHE A 82 14.60 -2.30 1.65
C PHE A 82 15.89 -2.96 2.17
N GLY A 83 15.78 -4.14 2.79
CA GLY A 83 16.88 -4.82 3.48
C GLY A 83 16.99 -4.46 4.96
N PRO A 84 17.78 -5.22 5.73
CA PRO A 84 17.79 -5.17 7.20
C PRO A 84 18.27 -3.82 7.77
N ASP A 85 19.24 -3.16 7.12
CA ASP A 85 19.88 -1.95 7.69
C ASP A 85 19.34 -0.64 7.09
N ALA A 86 18.28 -0.72 6.28
CA ALA A 86 17.82 0.44 5.51
C ALA A 86 17.32 1.56 6.43
N LEU A 87 16.45 1.21 7.38
CA LEU A 87 15.86 2.19 8.29
C LEU A 87 16.90 2.80 9.22
N ASP A 88 17.82 2.00 9.76
CA ASP A 88 18.90 2.49 10.63
C ASP A 88 19.79 3.49 9.88
N HIS A 89 20.18 3.16 8.65
CA HIS A 89 20.94 4.08 7.82
C HIS A 89 20.16 5.37 7.52
N TRP A 90 18.84 5.34 7.35
CA TRP A 90 18.05 6.56 7.15
C TRP A 90 17.96 7.41 8.41
N ILE A 91 17.80 6.77 9.57
CA ILE A 91 17.77 7.44 10.88
C ILE A 91 19.11 8.12 11.17
N GLU A 92 20.23 7.43 10.94
CA GLU A 92 21.58 7.99 11.09
C GLU A 92 21.82 9.22 10.21
N ARG A 93 21.12 9.30 9.07
CA ARG A 93 21.20 10.43 8.12
C ARG A 93 20.14 11.50 8.38
N GLY A 94 19.33 11.33 9.42
CA GLY A 94 18.36 12.32 9.89
C GLY A 94 17.06 12.36 9.09
N ILE A 95 16.57 11.20 8.61
CA ILE A 95 15.25 11.13 8.00
C ILE A 95 14.18 11.60 8.99
N ASP A 96 13.27 12.46 8.53
CA ASP A 96 12.10 12.90 9.29
C ASP A 96 10.86 12.05 8.93
N GLU A 97 9.79 12.20 9.72
CA GLU A 97 8.54 11.46 9.56
C GLU A 97 7.90 11.69 8.17
N HIS A 98 7.94 12.94 7.69
CA HIS A 98 7.37 13.31 6.39
C HIS A 98 8.14 12.66 5.24
N GLN A 99 9.47 12.75 5.25
CA GLN A 99 10.36 12.10 4.28
C GLN A 99 10.16 10.58 4.26
N LEU A 100 10.03 9.96 5.43
CA LEU A 100 9.72 8.54 5.54
C LEU A 100 8.37 8.23 4.88
N ALA A 101 7.32 9.00 5.18
CA ALA A 101 6.00 8.82 4.58
C ALA A 101 6.03 8.93 3.04
N VAL A 102 6.81 9.88 2.49
CA VAL A 102 7.00 10.02 1.04
C VAL A 102 7.69 8.79 0.44
N VAL A 103 8.76 8.29 1.06
CA VAL A 103 9.48 7.11 0.59
C VAL A 103 8.56 5.88 0.59
N LEU A 104 7.77 5.68 1.65
CA LEU A 104 6.84 4.58 1.76
C LEU A 104 5.70 4.67 0.74
N ALA A 105 5.12 5.86 0.53
CA ALA A 105 4.09 6.09 -0.47
C ALA A 105 4.61 5.80 -1.89
N TRP A 106 5.82 6.28 -2.20
CA TRP A 106 6.47 6.02 -3.48
C TRP A 106 6.74 4.54 -3.70
N ALA A 107 7.30 3.84 -2.69
CA ALA A 107 7.59 2.42 -2.78
C ALA A 107 6.33 1.58 -2.96
N ALA A 108 5.26 1.88 -2.22
CA ALA A 108 3.99 1.18 -2.35
C ALA A 108 3.38 1.30 -3.76
N ALA A 109 3.48 2.48 -4.39
CA ALA A 109 3.03 2.68 -5.77
C ALA A 109 3.90 1.91 -6.77
N ASN A 110 5.23 2.00 -6.63
CA ASN A 110 6.17 1.41 -7.58
C ASN A 110 6.33 -0.11 -7.43
N MET A 111 6.03 -0.70 -6.27
CA MET A 111 5.93 -2.16 -6.12
C MET A 111 4.66 -2.75 -6.75
N ARG A 112 3.59 -1.96 -6.91
CA ARG A 112 2.36 -2.39 -7.61
C ARG A 112 2.51 -2.22 -9.12
N GLN A 113 3.06 -1.09 -9.53
CA GLN A 113 3.28 -0.75 -10.93
C GLN A 113 4.57 0.08 -11.03
N PRO A 114 5.70 -0.54 -11.42
CA PRO A 114 6.97 0.16 -11.54
C PRO A 114 6.88 1.37 -12.46
N GLY A 115 7.41 2.52 -12.03
CA GLY A 115 7.39 3.77 -12.79
C GLY A 115 6.05 4.53 -12.75
N SER A 116 5.03 4.03 -12.03
CA SER A 116 3.71 4.67 -11.96
C SER A 116 3.70 6.00 -11.22
N THR A 117 4.65 6.24 -10.33
CA THR A 117 4.66 7.43 -9.46
C THR A 117 6.08 7.92 -9.25
N SER A 118 6.30 9.22 -9.47
CA SER A 118 7.55 9.89 -9.12
C SER A 118 7.61 10.25 -7.63
N LEU A 119 8.80 10.49 -7.07
CA LEU A 119 8.94 10.94 -5.68
C LEU A 119 8.20 12.27 -5.42
N GLN A 120 8.17 13.17 -6.41
CA GLN A 120 7.44 14.44 -6.31
C GLN A 120 5.92 14.21 -6.22
N GLN A 121 5.38 13.27 -7.00
CA GLN A 121 3.96 12.91 -6.93
C GLN A 121 3.62 12.23 -5.60
N ALA A 122 4.49 11.37 -5.09
CA ALA A 122 4.33 10.78 -3.76
C ALA A 122 4.33 11.84 -2.66
N ALA A 123 5.22 12.84 -2.74
CA ALA A 123 5.26 13.96 -1.80
C ALA A 123 3.97 14.78 -1.82
N ALA A 124 3.44 15.08 -3.01
CA ALA A 124 2.15 15.76 -3.15
C ALA A 124 1.01 14.94 -2.51
N ALA A 125 0.95 13.64 -2.78
CA ALA A 125 -0.09 12.76 -2.22
C ALA A 125 -0.03 12.65 -0.68
N VAL A 126 1.17 12.67 -0.09
CA VAL A 126 1.35 12.70 1.37
C VAL A 126 0.88 14.04 1.94
N ALA A 127 1.29 15.15 1.33
CA ALA A 127 0.87 16.48 1.76
C ALA A 127 -0.66 16.66 1.70
N ASP A 128 -1.32 16.15 0.65
CA ASP A 128 -2.78 16.19 0.52
C ASP A 128 -3.47 15.40 1.66
N ARG A 129 -2.95 14.21 1.99
CA ARG A 129 -3.48 13.39 3.11
C ARG A 129 -3.31 14.06 4.46
N GLU A 130 -2.14 14.65 4.72
CA GLU A 130 -1.87 15.40 5.95
C GLU A 130 -2.84 16.59 6.10
N GLN A 131 -3.10 17.32 5.01
CA GLN A 131 -4.08 18.42 5.01
C GLN A 131 -5.50 17.93 5.29
N ASP A 132 -5.92 16.81 4.72
CA ASP A 132 -7.26 16.29 4.91
C ASP A 132 -7.48 15.75 6.33
N LEU A 133 -6.46 15.12 6.93
CA LEU A 133 -6.46 14.75 8.34
C LEU A 133 -6.51 15.98 9.25
N GLY A 134 -5.77 17.05 8.92
CA GLY A 134 -5.81 18.31 9.65
C GLY A 134 -7.18 19.02 9.57
N LYS A 135 -7.83 18.99 8.40
CA LYS A 135 -9.20 19.51 8.23
C LYS A 135 -10.23 18.68 8.98
N ALA A 136 -10.10 17.36 8.99
CA ALA A 136 -11.01 16.47 9.72
C ALA A 136 -10.94 16.68 11.24
N GLN A 137 -9.76 16.98 11.78
CA GLN A 137 -9.58 17.28 13.20
C GLN A 137 -10.01 18.71 13.59
N THR A 138 -10.03 19.64 12.63
CA THR A 138 -10.40 21.05 12.87
C THR A 138 -11.85 21.36 12.47
N ALA A 139 -12.58 20.40 11.88
CA ALA A 139 -13.99 20.57 11.57
C ALA A 139 -14.75 20.80 12.88
N PRO A 140 -15.33 22.01 13.12
CA PRO A 140 -16.10 22.23 14.33
C PRO A 140 -17.24 21.23 14.33
N THR A 141 -17.34 20.44 15.40
CA THR A 141 -18.48 19.56 15.66
C THR A 141 -19.75 20.36 15.35
N PRO A 142 -20.65 19.90 14.46
CA PRO A 142 -21.83 20.66 14.12
C PRO A 142 -22.67 20.82 15.39
N ARG A 143 -22.60 22.01 16.01
CA ARG A 143 -23.49 22.41 17.10
C ARG A 143 -24.91 22.22 16.59
N ASN A 144 -25.65 21.40 17.33
CA ASN A 144 -27.01 20.98 17.04
C ASN A 144 -27.83 22.12 16.43
N ARG A 145 -28.53 21.83 15.31
CA ARG A 145 -29.39 22.78 14.56
C ARG A 145 -30.39 23.53 15.45
N THR A 146 -30.70 22.97 16.61
CA THR A 146 -31.60 23.46 17.65
C THR A 146 -31.06 24.69 18.41
N GLU A 147 -29.74 24.87 18.56
CA GLU A 147 -29.16 26.04 19.25
C GLU A 147 -29.27 27.31 18.41
N ARG A 148 -29.14 27.23 17.07
CA ARG A 148 -29.30 28.39 16.17
C ARG A 148 -30.69 29.04 16.24
N ARG A 149 -31.72 28.31 16.68
CA ARG A 149 -33.07 28.88 16.82
C ARG A 149 -33.28 29.65 18.13
N ARG A 150 -32.44 29.47 19.16
CA ARG A 150 -32.62 30.15 20.45
C ARG A 150 -31.92 31.51 20.52
N ALA A 151 -30.97 31.80 19.65
CA ALA A 151 -30.30 33.10 19.57
C ALA A 151 -31.09 34.18 18.78
N GLY A 152 -32.28 33.86 18.27
CA GLY A 152 -33.13 34.76 17.49
C GLY A 152 -34.39 35.24 18.25
N SER A 153 -34.32 35.44 19.56
CA SER A 153 -35.41 36.04 20.34
C SER A 153 -35.07 37.50 20.63
N GLY A 154 -35.46 38.38 19.71
CA GLY A 154 -35.32 39.83 19.87
C GLY A 154 -36.33 40.58 19.01
N GLY A 155 -37.45 40.96 19.61
CA GLY A 155 -38.28 42.08 19.15
C GLY A 155 -39.70 41.73 18.66
N PRO A 156 -40.76 42.06 19.43
CA PRO A 156 -42.14 41.97 18.97
C PRO A 156 -42.45 43.10 17.97
N SER A 157 -42.90 42.74 16.76
CA SER A 157 -43.41 43.67 15.76
C SER A 157 -44.79 44.21 16.20
N SER A 158 -44.84 45.47 16.59
CA SER A 158 -46.08 46.20 16.88
C SER A 158 -46.86 46.46 15.58
N ARG A 159 -47.97 45.74 15.39
CA ARG A 159 -49.02 46.07 14.41
C ARG A 159 -50.05 46.99 15.06
N THR A 160 -49.99 48.27 14.73
CA THR A 160 -51.04 49.29 14.86
C THR A 160 -50.87 50.15 13.60
N GLY A 161 -51.67 50.03 12.54
CA GLY A 161 -53.12 50.11 12.46
C GLY A 161 -53.51 51.56 12.19
N ARG A 162 -53.88 51.93 10.95
CA ARG A 162 -54.90 52.97 10.68
C ARG A 162 -55.32 53.04 9.21
N SER A 163 -56.61 52.77 9.02
CA SER A 163 -57.49 53.19 7.94
C SER A 163 -57.28 54.64 7.48
N SER A 164 -57.36 54.92 6.17
CA SER A 164 -58.16 56.06 5.71
C SER A 164 -58.69 55.88 4.30
N LYS A 165 -59.94 56.32 4.15
CA LYS A 165 -60.85 56.27 3.00
C LYS A 165 -60.58 57.41 2.00
N ARG A 166 -61.07 57.18 0.76
CA ARG A 166 -61.71 58.12 -0.20
C ARG A 166 -60.99 59.45 -0.48
N THR A 167 -60.70 59.70 -1.75
CA THR A 167 -61.63 60.45 -2.63
C THR A 167 -61.46 59.99 -4.06
#